data_AF-A0A8H6CFG9-F1
#
_entry.id   AF-A0A8H6CFG9-F1
#
_cell.length_a   1.000
_cell.length_b   1.000
_cell.length_c   1.000
_cell.angle_alpha   90.00
_cell.angle_beta   90.00
_cell.angle_gamma   90.00
#
_symmetry.space_group_name_H-M   'P 1'
#
loop_
_entity.id
_entity.type
_entity.pdbx_description
1 polymer ?
#
loop_
_entity_poly.entity_id
_entity_poly.type
_entity_poly.pdbx_seq_one_letter_code
_entity_poly.pdbx_strand_id
1 'polypeptide(L)'
;MKLGSQRHCKEGRAEAIMSVIRATGWFIEAPRTGTLRELEKDLVLGLYPILFLRETAEMLGARFYTSIVIRTDIDEDFSRILDIRGSLLPFNTHSQDNGQTFEEICLPRWQFSEGDHPSVKLWSIEADGSVSIPEAAVLVPASHHEVMPLIASVIFAYPMDSGLYQKLGPAGRKGDRNRSIDLREWEKNWLPFSRNYAVALINVKFLERDYVREILLKETRSGALVKIGFFTTRGLFEEEGAMTRMIPVRSVDWRVL
;
A
#
# COMPACT_ATOMS: atom_id res chain seq x y z
N MET A 1 -7.47 6.86 -10.69
CA MET A 1 -8.04 6.02 -11.78
C MET A 1 -8.84 4.88 -11.15
N LYS A 2 -10.17 5.01 -11.01
CA LYS A 2 -11.07 4.05 -10.32
C LYS A 2 -11.43 2.84 -11.20
N LEU A 3 -10.46 2.00 -11.55
CA LEU A 3 -10.67 0.99 -12.58
C LEU A 3 -11.19 -0.37 -12.09
N GLY A 4 -10.86 -0.79 -10.87
CA GLY A 4 -11.04 -2.19 -10.46
C GLY A 4 -12.41 -2.51 -9.84
N SER A 5 -12.87 -1.71 -8.88
CA SER A 5 -14.05 -2.04 -8.06
C SER A 5 -15.39 -1.71 -8.74
N GLN A 6 -15.46 -0.60 -9.47
CA GLN A 6 -16.72 -0.02 -9.96
C GLN A 6 -17.21 -0.58 -11.30
N ARG A 7 -16.40 -1.38 -12.00
CA ARG A 7 -16.80 -2.05 -13.24
C ARG A 7 -17.38 -3.41 -12.89
N HIS A 8 -18.71 -3.52 -12.84
CA HIS A 8 -19.38 -4.81 -12.65
C HIS A 8 -19.44 -5.54 -14.00
N CYS A 9 -18.63 -6.57 -14.17
CA CYS A 9 -18.76 -7.55 -15.23
C CYS A 9 -18.94 -8.91 -14.58
N LYS A 10 -19.98 -9.66 -14.98
CA LYS A 10 -20.27 -10.97 -14.39
C LYS A 10 -19.28 -12.05 -14.83
N GLU A 11 -18.65 -11.88 -16.00
CA GLU A 11 -17.66 -12.78 -16.60
C GLU A 11 -16.63 -11.94 -17.38
N GLY A 12 -15.39 -12.41 -17.59
CA GLY A 12 -14.40 -11.69 -18.41
C GLY A 12 -13.92 -10.34 -17.86
N ARG A 13 -13.97 -10.15 -16.53
CA ARG A 13 -13.61 -8.87 -15.88
C ARG A 13 -12.15 -8.47 -16.16
N ALA A 14 -11.27 -9.45 -16.12
CA ALA A 14 -9.86 -9.23 -16.38
C ALA A 14 -9.67 -8.80 -17.84
N GLU A 15 -10.34 -9.45 -18.81
CA GLU A 15 -10.30 -9.08 -20.24
C GLU A 15 -10.66 -7.62 -20.51
N ALA A 16 -11.71 -7.12 -19.85
CA ALA A 16 -12.11 -5.73 -19.96
C ALA A 16 -11.05 -4.74 -19.46
N ILE A 17 -10.26 -5.10 -18.44
CA ILE A 17 -9.22 -4.24 -17.87
C ILE A 17 -7.88 -4.41 -18.59
N MET A 18 -7.54 -5.63 -19.05
CA MET A 18 -6.34 -5.92 -19.82
C MET A 18 -6.16 -4.96 -21.00
N SER A 19 -7.24 -4.62 -21.70
CA SER A 19 -7.20 -3.66 -22.83
C SER A 19 -6.70 -2.26 -22.43
N VAL A 20 -6.89 -1.87 -21.16
CA VAL A 20 -6.56 -0.54 -20.64
C VAL A 20 -5.14 -0.49 -20.10
N ILE A 21 -4.71 -1.54 -19.38
CA ILE A 21 -3.37 -1.60 -18.75
C ILE A 21 -2.33 -2.36 -19.58
N ARG A 22 -2.76 -2.99 -20.68
CA ARG A 22 -1.95 -3.82 -21.61
C ARG A 22 -1.32 -5.06 -20.97
N ALA A 23 -1.86 -5.53 -19.84
CA ALA A 23 -1.45 -6.77 -19.19
C ALA A 23 -2.10 -7.97 -19.89
N THR A 24 -1.61 -8.32 -21.08
CA THR A 24 -2.19 -9.36 -21.94
C THR A 24 -1.43 -10.69 -21.91
N GLY A 25 -0.24 -10.73 -21.31
CA GLY A 25 0.65 -11.90 -21.32
C GLY A 25 -0.02 -13.16 -20.77
N TRP A 26 -0.62 -13.06 -19.59
CA TRP A 26 -1.31 -14.15 -18.91
C TRP A 26 -2.46 -14.73 -19.74
N PHE A 27 -3.11 -13.91 -20.57
CA PHE A 27 -4.20 -14.32 -21.46
C PHE A 27 -3.70 -14.89 -22.79
N ILE A 28 -2.57 -14.40 -23.30
CA ILE A 28 -1.96 -14.91 -24.54
C ILE A 28 -1.25 -16.25 -24.28
N GLU A 29 -0.64 -16.41 -23.11
CA GLU A 29 0.06 -17.63 -22.71
C GLU A 29 -0.90 -18.70 -22.15
N ALA A 30 -2.10 -18.29 -21.76
CA ALA A 30 -3.20 -19.15 -21.31
C ALA A 30 -3.45 -20.42 -22.15
N PRO A 31 -3.57 -20.34 -23.50
CA PRO A 31 -3.96 -21.50 -24.31
C PRO A 31 -2.92 -22.62 -24.30
N ARG A 32 -1.71 -22.38 -23.77
CA ARG A 32 -0.67 -23.41 -23.59
C ARG A 32 -0.83 -24.23 -22.31
N THR A 33 -1.63 -23.77 -21.35
CA THR A 33 -1.72 -24.34 -19.99
C THR A 33 -3.14 -24.74 -19.57
N GLY A 34 -4.19 -24.25 -20.25
CA GLY A 34 -5.58 -24.65 -19.98
C GLY A 34 -6.60 -23.87 -20.81
N THR A 35 -7.88 -24.11 -20.55
CA THR A 35 -8.97 -23.30 -21.10
C THR A 35 -9.05 -21.96 -20.37
N LEU A 36 -9.53 -20.92 -21.07
CA LEU A 36 -9.70 -19.59 -20.46
C LEU A 36 -10.52 -19.63 -19.16
N ARG A 37 -11.56 -20.46 -19.15
CA ARG A 37 -12.44 -20.70 -18.00
C ARG A 37 -11.73 -21.32 -16.82
N GLU A 38 -10.63 -22.05 -17.01
CA GLU A 38 -9.85 -22.61 -15.90
C GLU A 38 -8.98 -21.54 -15.25
N LEU A 39 -8.43 -20.62 -16.03
CA LEU A 39 -7.60 -19.53 -15.53
C LEU A 39 -8.40 -18.45 -14.80
N GLU A 40 -9.69 -18.33 -15.11
CA GLU A 40 -10.61 -17.45 -14.38
C GLU A 40 -11.22 -18.07 -13.11
N LYS A 41 -10.85 -19.30 -12.72
CA LYS A 41 -11.33 -19.91 -11.47
C LYS A 41 -10.60 -19.40 -10.23
N ASP A 42 -9.31 -19.16 -10.35
CA ASP A 42 -8.44 -18.80 -9.23
C ASP A 42 -8.51 -17.29 -8.97
N LEU A 43 -9.68 -16.83 -8.54
CA LEU A 43 -9.98 -15.44 -8.29
C LEU A 43 -9.47 -15.00 -6.93
N VAL A 44 -8.54 -14.07 -6.93
CA VAL A 44 -8.11 -13.35 -5.73
C VAL A 44 -9.26 -12.45 -5.29
N LEU A 45 -9.68 -12.66 -4.04
CA LEU A 45 -10.80 -11.96 -3.43
C LEU A 45 -12.10 -12.08 -4.25
N GLY A 46 -12.25 -13.12 -5.08
CA GLY A 46 -13.42 -13.31 -5.93
C GLY A 46 -13.55 -12.32 -7.09
N LEU A 47 -12.50 -11.56 -7.42
CA LEU A 47 -12.60 -10.46 -8.40
C LEU A 47 -11.72 -10.66 -9.64
N TYR A 48 -10.45 -11.03 -9.45
CA TYR A 48 -9.46 -11.06 -10.51
C TYR A 48 -8.62 -12.33 -10.45
N PRO A 49 -8.30 -12.96 -11.61
CA PRO A 49 -7.37 -14.08 -11.67
C PRO A 49 -6.01 -13.72 -11.08
N ILE A 50 -5.40 -14.62 -10.31
CA ILE A 50 -4.09 -14.36 -9.69
C ILE A 50 -2.99 -14.05 -10.72
N LEU A 51 -2.99 -14.71 -11.88
CA LEU A 51 -2.00 -14.50 -12.93
C LEU A 51 -2.07 -13.08 -13.51
N PHE A 52 -3.29 -12.59 -13.75
CA PHE A 52 -3.53 -11.22 -14.18
C PHE A 52 -2.97 -10.21 -13.17
N LEU A 53 -3.18 -10.45 -11.88
CA LEU A 53 -2.72 -9.55 -10.83
C LEU A 53 -1.20 -9.53 -10.73
N ARG A 54 -0.55 -10.69 -10.83
CA ARG A 54 0.91 -10.79 -10.80
C ARG A 54 1.55 -10.07 -11.99
N GLU A 55 1.03 -10.27 -13.21
CA GLU A 55 1.49 -9.51 -14.38
C GLU A 55 1.26 -8.00 -14.20
N THR A 56 0.08 -7.60 -13.73
CA THR A 56 -0.25 -6.20 -13.51
C THR A 56 0.67 -5.56 -12.46
N ALA A 57 1.00 -6.29 -11.39
CA ALA A 57 1.92 -5.82 -10.37
C ALA A 57 3.35 -5.72 -10.89
N GLU A 58 3.80 -6.66 -11.70
CA GLU A 58 5.11 -6.61 -12.36
C GLU A 58 5.22 -5.41 -13.31
N MET A 59 4.17 -5.13 -14.08
CA MET A 59 4.14 -4.01 -15.02
C MET A 59 4.06 -2.64 -14.34
N LEU A 60 3.29 -2.53 -13.26
CA LEU A 60 3.06 -1.26 -12.56
C LEU A 60 4.08 -1.00 -11.44
N GLY A 61 4.79 -2.04 -10.98
CA GLY A 61 5.80 -1.93 -9.95
C GLY A 61 5.24 -1.46 -8.61
N ALA A 62 5.97 -0.56 -7.94
CA ALA A 62 5.57 0.03 -6.66
C ALA A 62 4.16 0.62 -6.69
N ARG A 63 3.79 1.22 -7.83
CA ARG A 63 2.51 1.92 -7.99
C ARG A 63 1.32 0.99 -7.73
N PHE A 64 1.43 -0.29 -8.06
CA PHE A 64 0.39 -1.28 -7.78
C PHE A 64 0.03 -1.29 -6.29
N TYR A 65 1.05 -1.31 -5.43
CA TYR A 65 0.93 -1.42 -3.97
C TYR A 65 0.67 -0.07 -3.27
N THR A 66 0.69 1.05 -4.00
CA THR A 66 0.40 2.40 -3.43
C THR A 66 -1.09 2.67 -3.23
N SER A 67 -1.98 1.84 -3.79
CA SER A 67 -3.44 2.00 -3.67
C SER A 67 -3.93 1.96 -2.23
N ILE A 68 -4.99 2.72 -1.92
CA ILE A 68 -5.59 2.72 -0.58
C ILE A 68 -7.10 2.74 -0.71
N VAL A 69 -7.74 1.90 0.09
CA VAL A 69 -9.19 1.90 0.28
C VAL A 69 -9.44 2.70 1.54
N ILE A 70 -10.12 3.83 1.41
CA ILE A 70 -10.50 4.59 2.59
C ILE A 70 -11.88 4.18 3.07
N ARG A 71 -11.94 3.84 4.34
CA ARG A 71 -13.13 3.39 5.05
C ARG A 71 -13.64 4.52 5.93
N THR A 72 -14.89 4.92 5.72
CA THR A 72 -15.61 5.89 6.57
C THR A 72 -16.40 5.20 7.67
N ASP A 73 -16.56 3.88 7.57
CA ASP A 73 -17.43 3.02 8.37
C ASP A 73 -16.70 2.32 9.54
N ILE A 74 -15.38 2.43 9.59
CA ILE A 74 -14.57 1.98 10.71
C ILE A 74 -14.55 3.12 11.74
N ASP A 75 -15.43 3.03 12.74
CA ASP A 75 -15.26 3.71 14.03
C ASP A 75 -14.00 3.16 14.74
N GLU A 76 -13.65 3.70 15.92
CA GLU A 76 -12.43 3.40 16.72
C GLU A 76 -12.14 1.91 17.02
N ASP A 77 -12.98 0.99 16.54
CA ASP A 77 -12.81 -0.46 16.64
C ASP A 77 -11.72 -0.99 15.69
N PHE A 78 -10.48 -0.93 16.18
CA PHE A 78 -9.30 -1.48 15.52
C PHE A 78 -9.41 -2.96 15.16
N SER A 79 -10.28 -3.75 15.81
CA SER A 79 -10.43 -5.16 15.46
C SER A 79 -10.84 -5.37 14.00
N ARG A 80 -11.65 -4.45 13.46
CA ARG A 80 -12.09 -4.46 12.05
C ARG A 80 -10.98 -4.15 11.06
N ILE A 81 -9.92 -3.47 11.49
CA ILE A 81 -8.74 -3.18 10.66
C ILE A 81 -7.89 -4.44 10.51
N LEU A 82 -7.84 -5.30 11.54
CA LEU A 82 -7.02 -6.51 11.55
C LEU A 82 -7.51 -7.58 10.56
N ASP A 83 -8.79 -7.54 10.20
CA ASP A 83 -9.42 -8.51 9.30
C ASP A 83 -9.43 -8.07 7.83
N ILE A 84 -8.83 -6.92 7.50
CA ILE A 84 -8.78 -6.43 6.12
C ILE A 84 -7.85 -7.31 5.29
N ARG A 85 -8.39 -7.83 4.18
CA ARG A 85 -7.63 -8.51 3.14
C ARG A 85 -7.50 -7.66 1.89
N GLY A 86 -6.43 -7.88 1.13
CA GLY A 86 -6.06 -7.11 -0.04
C GLY A 86 -5.72 -5.66 0.27
N SER A 87 -5.19 -5.35 1.46
CA SER A 87 -4.93 -3.96 1.86
C SER A 87 -3.90 -3.24 0.97
N LEU A 88 -3.08 -4.00 0.23
CA LEU A 88 -2.17 -3.50 -0.80
C LEU A 88 -2.73 -3.56 -2.23
N LEU A 89 -3.87 -4.19 -2.45
CA LEU A 89 -4.43 -4.39 -3.78
C LEU A 89 -5.25 -3.16 -4.22
N PRO A 90 -5.21 -2.80 -5.53
CA PRO A 90 -5.92 -1.64 -6.07
C PRO A 90 -7.42 -1.91 -6.30
N PHE A 91 -8.03 -2.75 -5.48
CA PHE A 91 -9.44 -3.11 -5.50
C PHE A 91 -9.83 -3.76 -4.16
N ASN A 92 -11.12 -3.84 -3.89
CA ASN A 92 -11.66 -4.52 -2.71
C ASN A 92 -12.93 -5.30 -3.06
N THR A 93 -13.29 -6.25 -2.20
CA THR A 93 -14.52 -7.07 -2.27
C THR A 93 -15.79 -6.34 -1.89
N HIS A 94 -15.67 -5.23 -1.16
CA HIS A 94 -16.78 -4.67 -0.38
C HIS A 94 -17.66 -3.67 -1.13
N SER A 95 -17.53 -3.52 -2.46
CA SER A 95 -18.30 -2.52 -3.20
C SER A 95 -19.79 -2.84 -3.39
N GLN A 96 -20.35 -3.91 -2.79
CA GLN A 96 -21.74 -4.32 -3.03
C GLN A 96 -22.66 -4.49 -1.81
N ASP A 97 -22.17 -4.54 -0.57
CA ASP A 97 -23.05 -4.83 0.58
C ASP A 97 -23.36 -3.60 1.45
N ASN A 98 -24.67 -3.30 1.54
CA ASN A 98 -25.34 -2.63 2.68
C ASN A 98 -25.07 -1.14 2.95
N GLY A 99 -24.81 -0.32 1.93
CA GLY A 99 -24.80 1.15 2.10
C GLY A 99 -23.59 1.72 2.85
N GLN A 100 -22.56 0.90 3.08
CA GLN A 100 -21.25 1.38 3.53
C GLN A 100 -20.55 2.13 2.38
N THR A 101 -20.12 3.36 2.64
CA THR A 101 -19.47 4.20 1.63
C THR A 101 -17.96 3.97 1.66
N PHE A 102 -17.43 3.29 0.65
CA PHE A 102 -15.99 3.18 0.46
C PHE A 102 -15.50 4.29 -0.47
N GLU A 103 -14.50 5.05 -0.04
CA GLU A 103 -13.79 5.97 -0.92
C GLU A 103 -12.50 5.31 -1.38
N GLU A 104 -12.51 4.82 -2.62
CA GLU A 104 -11.28 4.33 -3.24
C GLU A 104 -10.44 5.53 -3.72
N ILE A 105 -9.30 5.78 -3.08
CA ILE A 105 -8.31 6.71 -3.60
C ILE A 105 -7.36 5.91 -4.49
N CYS A 106 -7.75 5.77 -5.76
CA CYS A 106 -6.92 5.07 -6.73
C CYS A 106 -5.90 6.01 -7.34
N LEU A 107 -4.62 5.60 -7.24
CA LEU A 107 -3.48 6.07 -8.04
C LEU A 107 -3.50 7.58 -8.26
N PRO A 108 -2.92 8.34 -7.33
CA PRO A 108 -2.81 9.76 -7.53
C PRO A 108 -1.94 10.02 -8.78
N ARG A 109 -2.26 11.06 -9.57
CA ARG A 109 -1.70 11.35 -10.91
C ARG A 109 -0.21 11.74 -10.89
N TRP A 110 0.66 11.01 -10.20
CA TRP A 110 2.07 11.33 -10.11
C TRP A 110 2.83 10.50 -11.13
N GLN A 111 3.44 11.19 -12.08
CA GLN A 111 4.49 10.63 -12.92
C GLN A 111 5.74 10.66 -12.06
N PHE A 112 6.12 9.52 -11.49
CA PHE A 112 7.44 9.39 -10.90
C PHE A 112 8.43 9.31 -12.07
N SER A 113 9.42 10.20 -12.08
CA SER A 113 10.58 10.13 -12.97
C SER A 113 11.55 9.00 -12.56
N GLU A 114 11.31 8.37 -11.41
CA GLU A 114 12.23 7.46 -10.74
C GLU A 114 11.70 6.02 -10.69
N GLY A 115 12.64 5.07 -10.64
CA GLY A 115 12.36 3.64 -10.65
C GLY A 115 11.96 3.09 -9.28
N ASP A 116 11.28 1.95 -9.28
CA ASP A 116 10.90 1.24 -8.06
C ASP A 116 12.12 0.87 -7.21
N HIS A 117 11.90 0.79 -5.90
CA HIS A 117 12.87 0.20 -4.99
C HIS A 117 13.06 -1.29 -5.35
N PRO A 118 14.31 -1.80 -5.50
CA PRO A 118 14.56 -3.16 -5.99
C PRO A 118 13.82 -4.27 -5.23
N SER A 119 13.62 -4.09 -3.92
CA SER A 119 12.92 -5.06 -3.07
C SER A 119 11.47 -5.33 -3.51
N VAL A 120 10.80 -4.34 -4.13
CA VAL A 120 9.39 -4.49 -4.57
C VAL A 120 9.24 -5.59 -5.62
N LYS A 121 10.27 -5.84 -6.43
CA LYS A 121 10.28 -6.91 -7.43
C LYS A 121 10.19 -8.31 -6.81
N LEU A 122 10.54 -8.43 -5.53
CA LEU A 122 10.50 -9.70 -4.81
C LEU A 122 9.14 -9.95 -4.15
N TRP A 123 8.20 -9.00 -4.24
CA TRP A 123 6.89 -9.12 -3.61
C TRP A 123 5.97 -9.96 -4.48
N SER A 124 5.23 -10.90 -3.86
CA SER A 124 4.31 -11.78 -4.57
C SER A 124 2.90 -11.67 -4.03
N ILE A 125 1.93 -11.58 -4.95
CA ILE A 125 0.51 -11.66 -4.60
C ILE A 125 0.13 -13.13 -4.42
N GLU A 126 -0.54 -13.42 -3.32
CA GLU A 126 -1.04 -14.74 -2.95
C GLU A 126 -2.52 -14.90 -3.31
N ALA A 127 -2.96 -16.17 -3.41
CA ALA A 127 -4.32 -16.50 -3.83
C ALA A 127 -5.42 -15.93 -2.91
N ASP A 128 -5.08 -15.70 -1.64
CA ASP A 128 -6.02 -15.18 -0.64
C ASP A 128 -6.08 -13.64 -0.59
N GLY A 129 -5.35 -12.96 -1.48
CA GLY A 129 -5.27 -11.49 -1.56
C GLY A 129 -4.15 -10.85 -0.76
N SER A 130 -3.43 -11.63 0.04
CA SER A 130 -2.25 -11.12 0.75
C SER A 130 -1.05 -10.95 -0.19
N VAL A 131 -0.05 -10.20 0.27
CA VAL A 131 1.22 -10.00 -0.42
C VAL A 131 2.35 -10.51 0.46
N SER A 132 3.14 -11.44 -0.05
CA SER A 132 4.39 -11.89 0.56
C SER A 132 5.50 -10.88 0.29
N ILE A 133 6.20 -10.48 1.34
CA ILE A 133 7.25 -9.47 1.33
C ILE A 133 8.50 -10.10 1.99
N PRO A 134 9.41 -10.71 1.20
CA PRO A 134 10.64 -11.27 1.76
C PRO A 134 11.62 -10.16 2.18
N GLU A 135 11.58 -9.03 1.47
CA GLU A 135 12.48 -7.90 1.65
C GLU A 135 11.74 -6.56 1.60
N ALA A 136 12.11 -5.63 2.48
CA ALA A 136 11.53 -4.30 2.54
C ALA A 136 12.56 -3.22 2.87
N ALA A 137 12.42 -2.04 2.26
CA ALA A 137 13.18 -0.84 2.60
C ALA A 137 12.47 -0.08 3.73
N VAL A 138 12.93 -0.25 4.96
CA VAL A 138 12.29 0.33 6.16
C VAL A 138 12.98 1.64 6.52
N LEU A 139 12.25 2.76 6.46
CA LEU A 139 12.79 4.11 6.70
C LEU A 139 13.14 4.38 8.16
N VAL A 140 12.27 3.95 9.07
CA VAL A 140 12.46 4.14 10.51
C VAL A 140 12.60 2.78 11.14
N PRO A 141 13.81 2.26 11.30
CA PRO A 141 14.00 1.09 12.11
C PRO A 141 13.96 1.47 13.59
N ALA A 142 13.26 0.65 14.37
CA ALA A 142 13.14 0.77 15.83
C ALA A 142 14.49 0.94 16.58
N SER A 143 15.61 0.57 15.95
CA SER A 143 16.95 0.49 16.54
C SER A 143 17.85 1.72 16.34
N HIS A 144 17.44 2.75 15.58
CA HIS A 144 18.30 3.93 15.37
C HIS A 144 17.99 5.07 16.35
N HIS A 145 18.99 5.44 17.15
CA HIS A 145 19.01 6.61 18.03
C HIS A 145 19.25 7.93 17.27
N GLU A 146 18.77 8.05 16.02
CA GLU A 146 18.89 9.32 15.33
C GLU A 146 17.95 10.36 15.96
N VAL A 147 18.53 11.50 16.34
CA VAL A 147 17.89 12.51 17.18
C VAL A 147 16.95 13.42 16.39
N MET A 148 17.09 13.49 15.06
CA MET A 148 16.30 14.43 14.25
C MET A 148 14.88 13.90 13.97
N PRO A 149 13.85 14.75 13.93
CA PRO A 149 12.51 14.33 13.59
C PRO A 149 12.41 13.96 12.09
N LEU A 150 11.66 12.91 11.77
CA LEU A 150 11.38 12.53 10.38
C LEU A 150 9.98 12.98 10.00
N ILE A 151 9.84 14.25 9.60
CA ILE A 151 8.53 14.83 9.32
C ILE A 151 7.97 14.34 7.98
N ALA A 152 6.76 13.76 8.02
CA ALA A 152 6.04 13.30 6.85
C ALA A 152 4.57 13.75 6.87
N SER A 153 4.01 14.01 5.68
CA SER A 153 2.57 14.13 5.49
C SER A 153 1.99 12.73 5.31
N VAL A 154 1.13 12.32 6.23
CA VAL A 154 0.49 11.00 6.25
C VAL A 154 -0.97 11.11 5.88
N ILE A 155 -1.49 10.08 5.21
CA ILE A 155 -2.92 9.89 5.00
C ILE A 155 -3.27 8.46 5.41
N PHE A 156 -4.15 8.34 6.40
CA PHE A 156 -4.61 7.05 6.91
C PHE A 156 -5.82 6.52 6.14
N ALA A 157 -5.96 5.19 6.13
CA ALA A 157 -7.05 4.46 5.49
C ALA A 157 -8.39 4.58 6.23
N TYR A 158 -8.42 5.22 7.39
CA TYR A 158 -9.58 5.35 8.27
C TYR A 158 -9.56 6.71 8.98
N PRO A 159 -10.74 7.25 9.36
CA PRO A 159 -10.83 8.48 10.13
C PRO A 159 -10.07 8.37 11.45
N MET A 160 -9.42 9.47 11.83
CA MET A 160 -8.54 9.56 12.99
C MET A 160 -9.16 10.47 14.05
N ASP A 161 -10.20 9.98 14.72
CA ASP A 161 -11.03 10.80 15.62
C ASP A 161 -10.79 10.54 17.12
N SER A 162 -9.91 9.60 17.51
CA SER A 162 -9.71 9.28 18.93
C SER A 162 -8.67 10.15 19.66
N GLY A 163 -8.85 10.32 20.97
CA GLY A 163 -7.96 11.10 21.85
C GLY A 163 -6.51 10.60 21.90
N LEU A 164 -6.24 9.37 21.42
CA LEU A 164 -4.88 8.82 21.27
C LEU A 164 -4.00 9.64 20.31
N TYR A 165 -4.61 10.39 19.39
CA TYR A 165 -3.95 11.01 18.24
C TYR A 165 -3.63 12.49 18.38
N GLN A 166 -4.14 13.17 19.42
CA GLN A 166 -3.76 14.56 19.71
C GLN A 166 -2.27 14.70 20.05
N LYS A 167 -1.59 13.60 20.39
CA LYS A 167 -0.18 13.56 20.77
C LYS A 167 0.80 13.48 19.59
N LEU A 168 0.34 13.21 18.36
CA LEU A 168 1.22 12.95 17.19
C LEU A 168 1.51 14.17 16.31
N GLY A 169 1.09 15.37 16.70
CA GLY A 169 1.33 16.61 15.97
C GLY A 169 0.20 17.63 16.10
N PRO A 170 0.36 18.86 15.57
CA PRO A 170 -0.68 19.88 15.60
C PRO A 170 -1.96 19.32 14.98
N ALA A 171 -3.07 19.44 15.71
CA ALA A 171 -4.34 18.86 15.30
C ALA A 171 -4.76 19.42 13.94
N GLY A 172 -4.80 18.54 12.92
CA GLY A 172 -5.66 18.76 11.76
C GLY A 172 -7.10 18.94 12.22
N ARG A 173 -7.97 19.49 11.35
CA ARG A 173 -9.40 19.59 11.68
C ARG A 173 -9.94 18.19 12.03
N LYS A 174 -10.93 18.10 12.93
CA LYS A 174 -11.61 16.83 13.23
C LYS A 174 -12.08 16.19 11.91
N GLY A 175 -11.84 14.88 11.72
CA GLY A 175 -12.08 14.18 10.46
C GLY A 175 -11.02 14.35 9.36
N ASP A 176 -9.97 15.17 9.55
CA ASP A 176 -8.89 15.30 8.57
C ASP A 176 -7.97 14.08 8.61
N ARG A 177 -7.84 13.42 7.46
CA ARG A 177 -6.99 12.24 7.26
C ARG A 177 -5.55 12.63 6.99
N ASN A 178 -5.30 13.86 6.53
CA ASN A 178 -3.96 14.35 6.22
C ASN A 178 -3.34 15.01 7.46
N ARG A 179 -2.15 14.57 7.87
CA ARG A 179 -1.40 15.18 8.97
C ARG A 179 0.08 15.24 8.68
N SER A 180 0.74 16.28 9.16
CA SER A 180 2.20 16.28 9.30
C SER A 180 2.55 15.65 10.63
N ILE A 181 3.28 14.53 10.62
CA ILE A 181 3.71 13.83 11.84
C ILE A 181 5.21 13.55 11.78
N ASP A 182 5.83 13.38 12.94
CA ASP A 182 7.14 12.73 13.03
C ASP A 182 6.95 11.21 12.93
N LEU A 183 7.45 10.60 11.86
CA LEU A 183 7.36 9.16 11.65
C LEU A 183 8.09 8.36 12.74
N ARG A 184 9.11 8.94 13.40
CA ARG A 184 9.85 8.30 14.50
C ARG A 184 9.05 8.25 15.78
N GLU A 185 8.32 9.32 16.08
CA GLU A 185 7.38 9.31 17.21
C GLU A 185 6.17 8.43 16.92
N TRP A 186 5.66 8.47 15.70
CA TRP A 186 4.55 7.62 15.26
C TRP A 186 4.89 6.14 15.40
N GLU A 187 6.06 5.71 14.92
CA GLU A 187 6.49 4.32 14.98
C GLU A 187 6.48 3.77 16.41
N LYS A 188 6.88 4.59 17.40
CA LYS A 188 6.96 4.21 18.81
C LYS A 188 5.63 4.31 19.56
N ASN A 189 4.86 5.37 19.30
CA ASN A 189 3.73 5.75 20.16
C ASN A 189 2.37 5.37 19.58
N TRP A 190 2.29 5.07 18.28
CA TRP A 190 1.01 4.78 17.64
C TRP A 190 0.59 3.33 17.88
N LEU A 191 -0.46 3.13 18.69
CA LEU A 191 -0.96 1.80 19.06
C LEU A 191 0.19 0.86 19.48
N PRO A 192 0.90 1.17 20.58
CA PRO A 192 2.20 0.57 20.89
C PRO A 192 2.17 -0.93 21.22
N PHE A 193 0.99 -1.56 21.15
CA PHE A 193 0.83 -3.00 21.36
C PHE A 193 1.38 -3.86 20.20
N SER A 194 1.69 -3.26 19.05
CA SER A 194 2.33 -3.95 17.93
C SER A 194 3.20 -3.01 17.10
N ARG A 195 4.06 -3.57 16.25
CA ARG A 195 5.04 -2.79 15.49
C ARG A 195 4.40 -2.01 14.34
N ASN A 196 5.03 -0.88 14.05
CA ASN A 196 4.67 0.05 12.98
C ASN A 196 5.83 0.11 11.99
N TYR A 197 5.53 0.17 10.70
CA TYR A 197 6.56 0.25 9.68
C TYR A 197 6.24 1.31 8.65
N ALA A 198 7.18 2.22 8.43
CA ALA A 198 7.21 3.11 7.28
C ALA A 198 8.11 2.46 6.21
N VAL A 199 7.48 1.98 5.13
CA VAL A 199 8.16 1.20 4.08
C VAL A 199 8.22 2.01 2.80
N ALA A 200 9.44 2.18 2.29
CA ALA A 200 9.69 2.80 1.00
C ALA A 200 9.54 1.78 -0.14
N LEU A 201 8.91 2.23 -1.21
CA LEU A 201 8.58 1.48 -2.42
C LEU A 201 9.30 2.04 -3.64
N ILE A 202 9.73 3.32 -3.62
CA ILE A 202 10.39 3.96 -4.74
C ILE A 202 11.84 4.28 -4.37
N ASN A 203 12.74 4.15 -5.33
CA ASN A 203 14.12 4.57 -5.14
C ASN A 203 14.20 6.08 -5.35
N VAL A 204 14.11 6.83 -4.26
CA VAL A 204 14.17 8.28 -4.33
C VAL A 204 15.61 8.71 -4.59
N LYS A 205 15.93 9.20 -5.79
CA LYS A 205 17.12 10.04 -5.94
C LYS A 205 16.67 11.45 -5.57
N PHE A 206 17.43 12.10 -4.68
CA PHE A 206 17.09 13.40 -4.15
C PHE A 206 17.01 14.45 -5.26
N LEU A 207 15.83 14.64 -5.82
CA LEU A 207 15.48 15.82 -6.57
C LEU A 207 14.58 16.68 -5.67
N GLU A 208 14.93 17.95 -5.56
CA GLU A 208 14.52 18.92 -4.54
C GLU A 208 13.00 19.13 -4.36
N ARG A 209 12.12 18.42 -5.08
CA ARG A 209 10.69 18.76 -5.16
C ARG A 209 9.70 17.60 -5.24
N ASP A 210 10.15 16.34 -5.27
CA ASP A 210 9.22 15.23 -5.50
C ASP A 210 8.70 14.62 -4.20
N TYR A 211 7.37 14.62 -4.06
CA TYR A 211 6.67 13.94 -2.98
C TYR A 211 6.59 12.45 -3.29
N VAL A 212 7.36 11.64 -2.58
CA VAL A 212 7.33 10.19 -2.77
C VAL A 212 6.26 9.59 -1.87
N ARG A 213 5.32 8.83 -2.46
CA ARG A 213 4.28 8.15 -1.70
C ARG A 213 4.72 6.75 -1.35
N GLU A 214 4.88 6.56 -0.06
CA GLU A 214 5.31 5.33 0.58
C GLU A 214 4.20 4.77 1.46
N ILE A 215 4.37 3.58 2.02
CA ILE A 215 3.28 2.90 2.75
C ILE A 215 3.54 2.80 4.24
N LEU A 216 2.46 2.91 5.00
CA LEU A 216 2.45 2.64 6.44
C LEU A 216 1.82 1.26 6.66
N LEU A 217 2.55 0.39 7.35
CA LEU A 217 2.11 -0.95 7.72
C LEU A 217 1.99 -1.05 9.24
N LYS A 218 0.98 -1.80 9.68
CA LYS A 218 0.76 -2.16 11.08
C LYS A 218 0.81 -3.67 11.25
N GLU A 219 1.64 -4.16 12.16
CA GLU A 219 1.64 -5.57 12.51
C GLU A 219 0.37 -5.94 13.28
N THR A 220 -0.33 -6.97 12.82
CA THR A 220 -1.56 -7.48 13.46
C THR A 220 -1.27 -8.70 14.32
N ARG A 221 -0.29 -9.50 13.91
CA ARG A 221 0.32 -10.64 14.62
C ARG A 221 1.70 -10.88 14.02
N SER A 222 2.54 -11.68 14.67
CA SER A 222 3.92 -11.94 14.23
C SER A 222 4.01 -12.21 12.73
N GLY A 223 4.64 -11.29 11.99
CA GLY A 223 4.87 -11.40 10.54
C GLY A 223 3.65 -11.14 9.65
N ALA A 224 2.45 -10.91 10.21
CA ALA A 224 1.28 -10.49 9.45
C ALA A 224 1.00 -9.00 9.67
N LEU A 225 0.81 -8.27 8.58
CA LEU A 225 0.62 -6.83 8.63
C LEU A 225 -0.60 -6.41 7.82
N VAL A 226 -1.04 -5.18 8.02
CA VAL A 226 -2.07 -4.54 7.20
C VAL A 226 -1.59 -3.15 6.80
N LYS A 227 -1.90 -2.74 5.57
CA LYS A 227 -1.67 -1.36 5.15
C LYS A 227 -2.71 -0.44 5.78
N ILE A 228 -2.22 0.57 6.50
CA ILE A 228 -3.05 1.50 7.26
C ILE A 228 -3.03 2.92 6.70
N GLY A 229 -2.18 3.19 5.71
CA GLY A 229 -1.96 4.53 5.20
C GLY A 229 -0.84 4.62 4.20
N PHE A 230 -0.60 5.85 3.77
CA PHE A 230 0.58 6.23 3.02
C PHE A 230 1.18 7.48 3.64
N PHE A 231 2.45 7.73 3.34
CA PHE A 231 3.13 8.93 3.78
C PHE A 231 3.94 9.52 2.64
N THR A 232 4.19 10.82 2.73
CA THR A 232 5.14 11.55 1.89
C THR A 232 6.10 12.31 2.78
N THR A 233 7.39 12.08 2.58
CA THR A 233 8.43 12.85 3.24
C THR A 233 8.82 14.02 2.36
N ARG A 234 9.08 15.18 2.96
CA ARG A 234 9.66 16.33 2.24
C ARG A 234 11.17 16.35 2.49
N GLY A 235 11.96 16.38 1.41
CA GLY A 235 13.37 16.80 1.43
C GLY A 235 14.19 16.26 2.61
N LEU A 236 14.31 14.94 2.74
CA LEU A 236 14.90 14.30 3.93
C LEU A 236 16.38 14.63 4.17
N PHE A 237 17.10 15.21 3.21
CA PHE A 237 18.53 15.42 3.29
C PHE A 237 18.90 16.69 2.51
N GLU A 238 18.67 17.87 3.10
CA GLU A 238 19.23 19.14 2.62
C GLU A 238 20.72 19.30 2.96
N GLU A 239 21.40 18.27 3.46
CA GLU A 239 22.85 18.32 3.62
C GLU A 239 23.52 18.25 2.24
N GLU A 240 24.08 19.39 1.82
CA GLU A 240 24.97 19.54 0.67
C GLU A 240 26.06 18.45 0.72
N GLY A 241 25.89 17.39 -0.09
CA GLY A 241 26.85 16.28 -0.18
C GLY A 241 26.31 14.90 0.23
N ALA A 242 25.07 14.79 0.70
CA ALA A 242 24.42 13.49 0.92
C ALA A 242 24.06 12.80 -0.41
N MET A 243 25.09 12.25 -1.08
CA MET A 243 24.94 11.34 -2.21
C MET A 243 23.87 10.29 -1.90
N THR A 244 22.78 10.28 -2.68
CA THR A 244 21.96 9.11 -3.07
C THR A 244 22.16 7.85 -2.22
N ARG A 245 21.81 7.90 -0.92
CA ARG A 245 21.82 6.70 -0.10
C ARG A 245 20.47 6.04 -0.25
N MET A 246 20.45 4.99 -1.07
CA MET A 246 19.32 4.07 -1.16
C MET A 246 19.00 3.56 0.25
N ILE A 247 17.72 3.55 0.59
CA ILE A 247 17.25 3.10 1.90
C ILE A 247 17.66 1.62 2.06
N PRO A 248 18.34 1.24 3.15
CA PRO A 248 18.79 -0.14 3.33
C PRO A 248 17.62 -1.13 3.31
N VAL A 249 17.81 -2.21 2.57
CA VAL A 249 16.87 -3.34 2.54
C VAL A 249 17.07 -4.23 3.75
N ARG A 250 15.96 -4.73 4.30
CA ARG A 250 15.95 -5.72 5.36
C ARG A 250 15.21 -6.97 4.90
N SER A 251 15.74 -8.13 5.28
CA SER A 251 14.99 -9.39 5.23
C SER A 251 13.98 -9.41 6.38
N VAL A 252 12.71 -9.68 6.06
CA VAL A 252 11.61 -9.50 7.01
C VAL A 252 10.60 -10.66 7.06
N ASP A 253 10.43 -11.41 5.96
CA ASP A 253 9.44 -12.50 5.81
C ASP A 253 8.02 -12.09 6.29
N TRP A 254 7.49 -11.06 5.65
CA TRP A 254 6.21 -10.46 5.99
C TRP A 254 5.08 -10.94 5.07
N ARG A 255 3.87 -11.01 5.62
CA ARG A 255 2.64 -11.22 4.88
C ARG A 255 1.70 -10.05 5.14
N VAL A 256 1.51 -9.19 4.15
CA VAL A 256 0.57 -8.07 4.25
C VAL A 256 -0.79 -8.54 3.78
N LEU A 257 -1.79 -8.48 4.67
CA LEU A 257 -3.12 -9.02 4.47
C LEU A 257 -3.91 -8.22 3.43
#